data_AF-A0A0N4XXY7-F1
#
_entry.id   AF-A0A0N4XXY7-F1
#
_cell.length_a   1.000
_cell.length_b   1.000
_cell.length_c   1.000
_cell.angle_alpha   90.00
_cell.angle_beta   90.00
_cell.angle_gamma   90.00
#
_symmetry.space_group_name_H-M   'P 1'
#
loop_
_entity.id
_entity.type
_entity.pdbx_description
1 polymer ?
#
loop_
_entity_poly.entity_id
_entity_poly.type
_entity_poly.pdbx_seq_one_letter_code
_entity_poly.pdbx_strand_id
1 'polypeptide(L)'
;MDCPCERTVQLWFKKFACGDFGLGEKAGRGPRASLDDEDLRAAVEANPETNTRTLAEDLGVHHTTIGRHLAEIGKVKKMSKWIPHELTEEQRLKRYDICSNHLIRLTTLSPTLFL
;
A
#
# COMPACT_ATOMS: atom_id res chain seq x y z
N MET A 1 9.51 10.11 -36.20
CA MET A 1 10.95 9.77 -36.21
C MET A 1 11.62 10.84 -35.39
N ASP A 2 11.93 10.57 -34.13
CA ASP A 2 12.62 11.54 -33.28
C ASP A 2 14.10 11.54 -33.64
N CYS A 3 14.57 12.62 -34.26
CA CYS A 3 15.99 12.80 -34.54
C CYS A 3 16.73 13.07 -33.22
N PRO A 4 17.81 12.33 -32.89
CA PRO A 4 18.57 12.58 -31.66
C PRO A 4 19.16 14.00 -31.67
N CYS A 5 19.09 14.70 -30.54
CA CYS A 5 19.68 16.03 -30.43
C CYS A 5 21.21 15.97 -30.57
N GLU A 6 21.82 17.07 -31.03
CA GLU A 6 23.27 17.17 -31.30
C GLU A 6 24.13 16.66 -30.11
N ARG A 7 23.71 17.00 -28.89
CA ARG A 7 24.37 16.56 -27.65
C ARG A 7 24.44 15.04 -27.52
N THR A 8 23.37 14.33 -27.91
CA THR A 8 23.32 12.87 -27.88
C THR A 8 24.31 12.29 -28.88
N VAL A 9 24.37 12.84 -30.09
CA VAL A 9 25.30 12.39 -31.14
C VAL A 9 26.75 12.58 -30.71
N GLN A 10 27.10 13.74 -30.14
CA GLN A 10 28.44 14.02 -29.64
C GLN A 10 28.85 13.06 -28.51
N LEU A 11 27.93 12.74 -27.60
CA LEU A 11 28.18 11.80 -26.51
C LEU A 11 28.49 10.39 -27.03
N TRP A 12 27.73 9.92 -28.02
CA TRP A 12 27.97 8.63 -28.68
C TRP A 12 29.31 8.60 -29.41
N PHE A 13 29.66 9.67 -30.13
CA PHE A 13 30.93 9.77 -30.83
C PHE A 13 32.13 9.69 -29.86
N LYS A 14 32.04 10.38 -28.72
CA LYS A 14 33.05 10.33 -27.65
C LYS A 14 33.15 8.94 -27.01
N LYS A 15 32.01 8.27 -26.81
CA LYS A 15 31.95 6.92 -26.26
C LYS A 15 32.65 5.90 -27.18
N PHE A 16 32.34 5.94 -28.47
CA PHE A 16 32.99 5.09 -29.47
C PHE A 16 34.47 5.40 -29.65
N ALA A 17 34.88 6.67 -29.58
CA ALA A 17 36.29 7.06 -29.62
C ALA A 17 37.10 6.50 -28.42
N CYS A 18 36.45 6.21 -27.29
CA CYS A 18 37.06 5.58 -26.13
C CYS A 18 37.07 4.03 -26.20
N GLY A 19 36.60 3.44 -27.30
CA GLY A 19 36.52 1.99 -27.49
C GLY A 19 35.33 1.31 -26.80
N ASP A 20 34.40 2.07 -26.21
CA ASP A 20 33.17 1.54 -25.60
C ASP A 20 32.06 1.46 -26.66
N PHE A 21 31.94 0.30 -27.31
CA PHE A 21 30.89 0.00 -28.29
C PHE A 21 29.64 -0.63 -27.67
N GLY A 22 29.51 -0.62 -26.33
CA GLY A 22 28.35 -1.18 -25.65
C GLY A 22 27.07 -0.42 -26.00
N LEU A 23 26.18 -1.03 -26.76
CA LEU A 23 24.88 -0.44 -27.15
C LEU A 23 23.79 -0.64 -26.07
N GLY A 24 24.05 -1.46 -25.06
CA GLY A 24 23.14 -1.65 -23.93
C GLY A 24 23.00 -0.35 -23.13
N GLU A 25 21.77 -0.04 -22.74
CA GLU A 25 21.51 0.95 -21.71
C GLU A 25 22.33 0.55 -20.48
N LYS A 26 23.22 1.45 -20.01
CA LYS A 26 23.93 1.21 -18.75
C LYS A 26 22.87 1.04 -17.68
N ALA A 27 22.98 0.01 -16.84
CA ALA A 27 22.09 -0.17 -15.71
C ALA A 27 21.93 1.21 -15.03
N GLY A 28 20.69 1.71 -15.00
CA GLY A 28 20.39 2.99 -14.41
C GLY A 28 20.88 3.02 -12.95
N ARG A 29 20.89 4.22 -12.34
CA ARG A 29 21.25 4.42 -10.93
C ARG A 29 20.64 3.27 -10.12
N GLY A 30 21.51 2.42 -9.54
CA GLY A 30 21.13 1.15 -8.90
C GLY A 30 20.07 1.31 -7.81
N PRO A 31 19.63 0.20 -7.17
CA PRO A 31 18.51 0.22 -6.24
C PRO A 31 18.61 1.38 -5.25
N ARG A 32 17.63 2.28 -5.31
CA ARG A 32 17.47 3.37 -4.34
C ARG A 32 17.25 2.71 -2.98
N ALA A 33 17.96 3.19 -1.94
CA ALA A 33 17.92 2.74 -0.53
C ALA A 33 16.87 1.65 -0.27
N SER A 34 17.32 0.40 -0.06
CA SER A 34 16.44 -0.71 0.23
C SER A 34 15.72 -0.45 1.55
N LEU A 35 14.47 -0.01 1.45
CA LEU A 35 13.51 -0.19 2.52
C LEU A 35 13.24 -1.70 2.62
N ASP A 36 13.26 -2.27 3.82
CA ASP A 36 12.74 -3.61 4.00
C ASP A 36 11.20 -3.56 3.93
N ASP A 37 10.64 -4.28 2.95
CA ASP A 37 9.21 -4.34 2.72
C ASP A 37 8.48 -5.03 3.86
N GLU A 38 9.13 -5.95 4.59
CA GLU A 38 8.55 -6.61 5.75
C GLU A 38 8.49 -5.66 6.96
N ASP A 39 9.52 -4.82 7.17
CA ASP A 39 9.49 -3.79 8.21
C ASP A 39 8.38 -2.77 7.95
N LEU A 40 8.23 -2.33 6.69
CA LEU A 40 7.13 -1.43 6.29
C LEU A 40 5.77 -2.09 6.50
N ARG A 41 5.62 -3.38 6.14
CA ARG A 41 4.37 -4.12 6.32
C ARG A 41 4.02 -4.23 7.81
N ALA A 42 4.98 -4.58 8.65
CA ALA A 42 4.79 -4.68 10.09
C ALA A 42 4.35 -3.34 10.70
N ALA A 43 4.98 -2.24 10.30
CA ALA A 43 4.63 -0.91 10.77
C ALA A 43 3.19 -0.50 10.39
N VAL A 44 2.77 -0.81 9.16
CA VAL A 44 1.40 -0.52 8.68
C VAL A 44 0.36 -1.39 9.37
N GLU A 45 0.68 -2.65 9.68
CA GLU A 45 -0.25 -3.57 10.34
C GLU A 45 -0.39 -3.28 11.84
N ALA A 46 0.70 -2.86 12.50
CA ALA A 46 0.68 -2.45 13.90
C ALA A 46 -0.20 -1.20 14.12
N ASN A 47 -0.18 -0.25 13.19
CA ASN A 47 -1.04 0.93 13.25
C ASN A 47 -1.53 1.36 11.86
N PRO A 48 -2.69 0.89 11.41
CA PRO A 48 -3.20 1.17 10.06
C PRO A 48 -3.64 2.63 9.85
N GLU A 49 -3.77 3.42 10.91
CA GLU A 49 -4.12 4.85 10.82
C GLU A 49 -2.89 5.76 10.60
N THR A 50 -1.68 5.20 10.57
CA THR A 50 -0.43 5.95 10.42
C THR A 50 -0.32 6.63 9.05
N ASN A 51 0.21 7.85 9.03
CA ASN A 51 0.45 8.60 7.81
C ASN A 51 1.78 8.19 7.15
N THR A 52 1.86 8.28 5.82
CA THR A 52 3.09 8.00 5.05
C THR A 52 4.26 8.90 5.42
N ARG A 53 3.98 10.12 5.91
CA ARG A 53 5.01 11.04 6.41
C ARG A 53 5.59 10.59 7.75
N THR A 54 4.78 10.08 8.66
CA THR A 54 5.23 9.54 9.95
C THR A 54 6.05 8.28 9.71
N LEU A 55 5.57 7.37 8.86
CA LEU A 55 6.33 6.19 8.44
C LEU A 55 7.68 6.56 7.79
N ALA A 56 7.73 7.67 7.05
CA ALA A 56 8.96 8.15 6.43
C ALA A 56 9.98 8.65 7.49
N GLU A 57 9.50 9.35 8.51
CA GLU A 57 10.31 9.80 9.65
C GLU A 57 10.82 8.61 10.47
N ASP A 58 9.95 7.64 10.77
CA ASP A 58 10.29 6.44 11.55
C ASP A 58 11.30 5.54 10.83
N LEU A 59 11.14 5.36 9.52
CA LEU A 59 11.99 4.49 8.70
C LEU A 59 13.19 5.24 8.09
N GLY A 60 13.34 6.55 8.37
CA GLY A 60 14.47 7.36 7.89
C GLY A 60 14.55 7.49 6.36
N VAL A 61 13.43 7.32 5.65
CA VAL A 61 13.37 7.39 4.19
C VAL A 61 12.50 8.56 3.72
N HIS A 62 12.64 8.95 2.45
CA HIS A 62 11.77 9.98 1.89
C HIS A 62 10.34 9.45 1.69
N HIS A 63 9.31 10.27 1.95
CA HIS A 63 7.90 9.86 1.87
C HIS A 63 7.46 9.31 0.50
N THR A 64 8.10 9.73 -0.60
CA THR A 64 7.83 9.18 -1.93
C THR A 64 8.30 7.73 -2.07
N THR A 65 9.37 7.35 -1.36
CA THR A 65 9.84 5.97 -1.28
C THR A 65 8.80 5.12 -0.56
N ILE A 66 8.30 5.57 0.60
CA ILE A 66 7.21 4.89 1.33
C ILE A 66 6.00 4.66 0.42
N GLY A 67 5.53 5.69 -0.29
CA GLY A 67 4.37 5.57 -1.17
C GLY A 67 4.56 4.54 -2.28
N ARG A 68 5.77 4.45 -2.86
CA ARG A 68 6.10 3.44 -3.88
C ARG A 68 6.13 2.03 -3.28
N HIS A 69 6.83 1.85 -2.17
CA HIS A 69 6.93 0.53 -1.52
C HIS A 69 5.56 0.04 -1.02
N LEU A 70 4.72 0.92 -0.47
CA LEU A 70 3.33 0.58 -0.12
C LEU A 70 2.54 0.02 -1.30
N ALA A 71 2.71 0.59 -2.49
CA ALA A 71 2.07 0.09 -3.71
C ALA A 71 2.64 -1.27 -4.15
N GLU A 72 3.96 -1.46 -4.04
CA GLU A 72 4.64 -2.74 -4.35
C GLU A 72 4.16 -3.87 -3.41
N ILE A 73 3.96 -3.60 -2.13
CA ILE A 73 3.38 -4.57 -1.16
C ILE A 73 1.85 -4.65 -1.19
N GLY A 74 1.19 -3.95 -2.13
CA GLY A 74 -0.26 -4.00 -2.32
C GLY A 74 -1.09 -3.32 -1.23
N LYS A 75 -0.51 -2.43 -0.42
CA LYS A 75 -1.23 -1.64 0.59
C LYS A 75 -1.80 -0.38 -0.05
N VAL A 76 -3.10 -0.15 0.19
CA VAL A 76 -3.83 1.03 -0.30
C VAL A 76 -4.50 1.76 0.86
N LYS A 77 -4.57 3.10 0.76
CA LYS A 77 -5.28 3.91 1.75
C LYS A 77 -6.78 3.66 1.62
N LYS A 78 -7.41 3.19 2.70
CA LYS A 78 -8.87 3.08 2.82
C LYS A 78 -9.37 4.11 3.83
N MET A 79 -10.45 4.80 3.51
CA MET A 79 -11.09 5.69 4.49
C MET A 79 -11.75 4.86 5.59
N SER A 80 -11.71 5.36 6.82
CA SER A 80 -12.43 4.78 7.93
C SER A 80 -13.93 4.78 7.66
N LYS A 81 -14.63 3.76 8.16
CA LYS A 81 -16.08 3.68 8.06
C LYS A 81 -16.69 4.66 9.05
N TRP A 82 -17.65 5.47 8.59
CA TRP A 82 -18.41 6.31 9.50
C TRP A 82 -19.27 5.46 10.44
N ILE A 83 -19.14 5.68 11.75
CA ILE A 83 -19.91 5.03 12.79
C ILE A 83 -20.84 6.09 13.40
N PRO A 84 -22.19 5.89 13.38
CA PRO A 84 -23.14 6.92 13.81
C PRO A 84 -23.02 7.34 15.28
N HIS A 85 -22.65 6.41 16.15
CA HIS A 85 -22.48 6.68 17.56
C HIS A 85 -21.52 5.66 18.19
N GLU A 86 -20.73 6.12 19.14
CA GLU A 86 -19.94 5.26 20.01
C GLU A 86 -20.90 4.61 21.04
N LEU A 87 -20.92 3.28 21.07
CA LEU A 87 -21.84 2.54 21.93
C LEU A 87 -21.19 2.24 23.27
N THR A 88 -21.96 2.37 24.35
CA THR A 88 -21.55 1.84 25.65
C THR A 88 -21.63 0.31 25.66
N GLU A 89 -20.89 -0.34 26.56
CA GLU A 89 -20.94 -1.80 26.71
C GLU A 89 -22.36 -2.32 26.97
N GLU A 90 -23.14 -1.60 27.78
CA GLU A 90 -24.54 -1.95 28.02
C GLU A 90 -25.40 -1.88 26.74
N GLN A 91 -25.19 -0.86 25.91
CA GLN A 91 -25.88 -0.73 24.63
C GLN A 91 -25.48 -1.84 23.64
N ARG A 92 -24.20 -2.26 23.65
CA ARG A 92 -23.70 -3.38 22.83
C ARG A 92 -24.35 -4.70 23.24
N LEU A 93 -24.41 -4.98 24.55
CA LEU A 93 -25.04 -6.19 25.09
C LEU A 93 -26.53 -6.26 24.74
N LYS A 94 -27.28 -5.17 24.97
CA LYS A 94 -28.70 -5.10 24.60
C LYS A 94 -28.94 -5.38 23.12
N ARG A 95 -28.11 -4.81 22.24
CA ARG A 95 -28.21 -5.06 20.80
C ARG A 95 -27.92 -6.52 20.46
N TYR A 96 -26.90 -7.11 21.07
CA TYR A 96 -26.57 -8.53 20.89
C TYR A 96 -27.74 -9.44 21.30
N ASP A 97 -28.32 -9.23 22.47
CA ASP A 97 -29.44 -10.03 22.98
C ASP A 97 -30.67 -9.93 22.08
N ILE A 98 -31.02 -8.73 21.62
CA ILE A 98 -32.14 -8.51 20.71
C ILE A 98 -31.91 -9.26 19.39
N CYS A 99 -30.72 -9.09 18.78
CA CYS A 99 -30.38 -9.76 17.53
C CYS A 99 -30.36 -11.30 17.68
N SER A 100 -29.79 -11.81 18.77
CA SER A 100 -29.71 -13.24 19.06
C SER A 100 -31.11 -13.85 19.21
N ASN A 101 -31.97 -13.22 20.01
CA ASN A 101 -33.35 -13.66 20.19
C ASN A 101 -34.15 -13.64 18.87
N HIS A 102 -33.96 -12.61 18.05
CA HIS A 102 -34.58 -12.56 16.72
C HIS A 102 -34.10 -13.70 15.81
N LEU A 103 -32.80 -13.95 15.77
CA LEU A 103 -32.22 -15.02 14.95
C LEU A 103 -32.77 -16.39 15.36
N ILE A 104 -32.82 -16.69 16.66
CA ILE A 104 -33.36 -17.94 17.19
C ILE A 104 -34.84 -18.12 16.81
N ARG A 105 -35.65 -17.06 16.91
CA ARG A 105 -37.06 -17.12 16.53
C ARG A 105 -37.25 -17.40 15.04
N LEU A 106 -36.42 -16.79 14.19
CA LEU A 106 -36.49 -17.01 12.74
C LEU A 106 -36.09 -18.44 12.34
N THR A 107 -35.09 -19.02 13.01
CA THR A 107 -34.63 -20.39 12.74
C THR A 107 -35.58 -21.45 13.29
N THR A 108 -36.29 -21.15 14.39
CA THR A 108 -37.24 -22.09 15.02
C THR A 108 -38.64 -22.06 14.42
N LEU A 109 -39.09 -20.90 13.90
CA LEU A 109 -40.44 -20.73 13.32
C LEU A 109 -40.49 -20.94 11.80
N SER A 110 -39.34 -21.05 11.11
CA SER A 110 -39.29 -21.45 9.70
C SER A 110 -38.19 -22.49 9.46
N PRO A 111 -38.43 -23.78 9.80
CA PRO A 111 -37.49 -24.86 9.50
C PRO A 111 -37.41 -25.18 8.00
N THR A 112 -38.32 -24.64 7.17
CA THR A 112 -38.54 -25.07 5.79
C THR A 112 -37.99 -24.13 4.71
N LEU A 113 -37.38 -22.99 5.06
CA LEU A 113 -36.81 -22.07 4.06
C LEU A 113 -35.33 -22.32 3.71
N PHE A 114 -34.74 -23.40 4.22
CA PHE A 114 -33.38 -23.85 3.89
C PHE A 114 -33.36 -25.30 3.36
N LEU A 115 -34.39 -25.69 2.60
CA LEU A 115 -34.36 -26.78 1.61
C LEU A 115 -34.93 -26.24 0.29
#